data_AF-A0A1D6JEJ8-F1
#
_entry.id   AF-A0A1D6JEJ8-F1
#
_cell.length_a   1.000
_cell.length_b   1.000
_cell.length_c   1.000
_cell.angle_alpha   90.00
_cell.angle_beta   90.00
_cell.angle_gamma   90.00
#
_symmetry.space_group_name_H-M   'P 1'
#
loop_
_entity.id
_entity.type
_entity.pdbx_description
1 polymer ?
#
loop_
_entity_poly.entity_id
_entity_poly.type
_entity_poly.pdbx_seq_one_letter_code
_entity_poly.pdbx_strand_id
1 'polypeptide(L)' 'MGTILAAKKDESVFSDPTYNVSVLFGKRDEPLLLACARQLIEHISGSARSLVISLGLKDHSQGTLKDITVAVMIE' A
#
# COMPACT_ATOMS: atom_id res chain seq x y z
N MET A 1 -5.29 -15.03 -8.08
CA MET A 1 -5.58 -14.44 -6.76
C MET A 1 -4.46 -13.48 -6.43
N GLY A 2 -4.77 -12.19 -6.26
CA GLY A 2 -3.78 -11.14 -5.95
C GLY A 2 -3.42 -11.10 -4.46
N THR A 3 -2.63 -10.11 -4.07
CA THR A 3 -2.29 -9.82 -2.67
C THR A 3 -3.24 -8.78 -2.11
N ILE A 4 -3.88 -9.07 -0.98
CA ILE A 4 -4.77 -8.18 -0.25
C ILE A 4 -4.02 -7.61 0.94
N LEU A 5 -3.92 -6.29 1.00
CA LEU A 5 -3.28 -5.54 2.06
C LEU A 5 -4.31 -4.66 2.76
N ALA A 6 -4.30 -4.66 4.08
CA ALA A 6 -5.05 -3.73 4.89
C ALA A 6 -4.11 -2.68 5.46
N ALA A 7 -4.52 -1.42 5.38
CA ALA A 7 -3.91 -0.33 6.09
C ALA A 7 -4.83 0.20 7.18
N LYS A 8 -4.22 0.46 8.34
CA LYS A 8 -4.85 1.15 9.44
C LYS A 8 -3.99 2.34 9.80
N LYS A 9 -4.60 3.53 9.90
CA LYS A 9 -3.90 4.69 10.44
C LYS A 9 -3.50 4.37 11.88
N ASP A 10 -2.24 4.60 12.18
CA ASP A 10 -1.75 4.56 13.53
C ASP A 10 -2.11 5.90 14.20
N GLU A 11 -3.05 5.84 15.13
CA GLU A 11 -3.55 7.02 15.85
C GLU A 11 -2.58 7.50 16.93
N SER A 12 -1.47 6.77 17.18
CA SER A 12 -0.48 7.14 18.20
C SER A 12 0.55 8.15 17.68
N VAL A 13 0.65 8.34 16.36
CA VAL A 13 1.59 9.29 15.74
C VAL A 13 0.85 10.57 15.37
N PHE A 14 1.09 11.63 16.15
CA PHE A 14 0.43 12.93 16.00
C PHE A 14 1.06 13.86 14.94
N SER A 15 2.29 13.60 14.51
CA SER A 15 3.03 14.50 13.60
C SER A 15 2.91 14.11 12.13
N ASP A 16 3.02 12.82 11.79
CA ASP A 16 2.93 12.32 10.42
C ASP A 16 1.91 11.18 10.35
N PRO A 17 1.00 11.17 9.36
CA PRO A 17 0.02 10.11 9.20
C PRO A 17 0.75 8.79 8.88
N THR A 18 1.03 8.01 9.92
CA THR A 18 1.68 6.71 9.80
C THR A 18 0.60 5.65 9.59
N TYR A 19 0.76 4.81 8.57
CA TYR A 19 -0.17 3.72 8.29
C TYR A 19 0.53 2.38 8.55
N ASN A 20 -0.09 1.56 9.39
CA ASN A 20 0.31 0.18 9.56
C ASN A 20 -0.32 -0.66 8.44
N VAL A 21 0.52 -1.25 7.59
CA VAL A 21 0.10 -2.07 6.45
C VAL A 21 0.36 -3.54 6.76
N SER A 22 -0.68 -4.35 6.65
CA SER A 22 -0.64 -5.79 6.92
C SER A 22 -1.21 -6.58 5.74
N VAL A 23 -0.52 -7.65 5.33
CA VAL A 23 -0.98 -8.53 4.24
C VAL A 23 -2.01 -9.53 4.79
N LEU A 24 -3.28 -9.32 4.45
CA LEU A 24 -4.37 -10.23 4.81
C LEU A 24 -4.31 -11.52 3.99
N PHE A 25 -4.00 -11.42 2.70
CA PHE A 25 -4.02 -12.56 1.78
C PHE A 25 -2.99 -12.39 0.65
N GLY A 26 -2.42 -13.47 0.12
CA GLY A 26 -1.43 -13.43 -0.98
C GLY A 26 0.03 -13.50 -0.53
N LYS A 27 0.96 -13.02 -1.38
CA LYS A 27 2.41 -13.12 -1.13
C LYS A 27 2.85 -12.14 -0.03
N ARG A 28 3.44 -12.67 1.06
CA ARG A 28 3.99 -11.88 2.18
C ARG A 28 5.51 -11.67 2.11
N ASP A 29 6.20 -12.43 1.27
CA ASP A 29 7.68 -12.43 1.19
C ASP A 29 8.26 -11.34 0.28
N GLU A 30 7.41 -10.44 -0.23
CA GLU A 30 7.81 -9.38 -1.17
C GLU A 30 7.77 -8.01 -0.45
N PRO A 31 8.88 -7.58 0.19
CA PRO A 31 8.92 -6.32 0.93
C PRO A 31 8.68 -5.09 0.03
N LEU A 32 9.00 -5.20 -1.26
CA LEU A 32 8.76 -4.15 -2.26
C LEU A 32 7.26 -3.90 -2.48
N LEU A 33 6.47 -4.96 -2.52
CA LEU A 33 5.02 -4.87 -2.66
C LEU A 33 4.40 -4.18 -1.45
N LEU A 34 4.89 -4.49 -0.24
CA LEU A 34 4.46 -3.84 0.99
C LEU A 34 4.80 -2.35 1.00
N ALA A 35 6.01 -1.99 0.57
CA ALA A 35 6.45 -0.61 0.48
C ALA A 35 5.60 0.21 -0.52
N CYS A 36 5.33 -0.34 -1.71
CA CYS A 36 4.46 0.32 -2.68
C CYS A 36 3.02 0.46 -2.20
N ALA A 37 2.44 -0.60 -1.60
CA ALA A 37 1.12 -0.51 -1.00
C ALA A 37 1.06 0.57 0.08
N ARG A 38 2.11 0.70 0.91
CA ARG A 38 2.21 1.76 1.90
C ARG A 38 2.22 3.15 1.26
N GLN A 39 3.05 3.39 0.24
CA GLN A 39 3.09 4.67 -0.47
C GLN A 39 1.75 5.01 -1.13
N LEU A 40 1.10 4.03 -1.76
CA LEU A 40 -0.23 4.19 -2.33
C LEU A 40 -1.26 4.58 -1.27
N ILE A 41 -1.24 3.90 -0.13
CA ILE A 41 -2.16 4.17 0.98
C ILE A 41 -1.87 5.54 1.59
N GLU A 42 -0.62 5.90 1.81
CA GLU A 42 -0.23 7.23 2.32
C GLU A 42 -0.73 8.34 1.39
N HIS A 43 -0.69 8.11 0.07
CA HIS A 43 -1.19 9.08 -0.93
C HIS A 43 -2.72 9.13 -1.01
N ILE A 44 -3.40 7.97 -1.07
CA ILE A 44 -4.87 7.88 -1.18
C ILE A 44 -5.55 8.25 0.14
N SER A 45 -4.97 7.82 1.26
CA SER A 45 -5.47 8.09 2.61
C SER A 45 -5.04 9.48 3.06
N GLY A 46 -5.45 10.51 2.31
CA GLY A 46 -5.36 11.90 2.75
C GLY A 46 -6.20 12.19 4.00
N SER A 47 -7.07 11.25 4.43
CA SER A 47 -7.96 11.41 5.57
C SER A 47 -8.20 10.09 6.31
N ALA A 48 -7.43 9.88 7.40
CA ALA A 48 -7.62 9.07 8.61
C ALA A 48 -8.43 7.73 8.61
N ARG A 49 -8.83 7.18 7.47
CA ARG A 49 -9.69 6.00 7.38
C ARG A 49 -8.86 4.76 7.10
N SER A 50 -9.27 3.64 7.69
CA SER A 50 -8.71 2.33 7.34
C SER A 50 -9.11 1.99 5.91
N LEU A 51 -8.13 1.51 5.13
CA LEU A 51 -8.28 1.19 3.71
C LEU A 51 -7.81 -0.24 3.46
N VAL A 52 -8.43 -0.92 2.51
CA VAL A 52 -8.01 -2.24 2.05
C VAL A 52 -7.73 -2.14 0.56
N ILE A 53 -6.55 -2.58 0.14
CA ILE A 53 -6.12 -2.60 -1.26
C ILE A 53 -5.88 -4.04 -1.68
N SER A 54 -6.41 -4.42 -2.84
CA SER A 54 -6.09 -5.68 -3.51
C SER A 54 -5.20 -5.41 -4.73
N LEU A 55 -3.97 -5.92 -4.72
CA LEU A 55 -3.01 -5.82 -5.80
C LEU A 55 -2.92 -7.16 -6.54
N GLY A 56 -3.49 -7.21 -7.75
CA GLY A 56 -3.46 -8.38 -8.63
C GLY A 56 -2.35 -8.28 -9.68
N LEU A 57 -1.09 -8.31 -9.26
CA LEU A 57 0.04 -8.16 -10.18
C LEU A 57 0.55 -9.53 -10.67
N LYS A 58 0.80 -9.62 -11.98
CA LYS A 58 1.41 -10.81 -12.60
C LYS A 58 2.93 -10.78 -12.46
N ASP A 59 3.51 -9.59 -12.49
CA ASP A 59 4.94 -9.33 -12.33
C ASP A 59 5.14 -8.37 -11.15
N HIS A 60 6.05 -8.71 -10.23
CA HIS A 60 6.36 -7.92 -9.04
C HIS A 60 7.69 -7.18 -9.16
N SER A 61 8.18 -6.94 -10.39
CA SER A 61 9.41 -6.19 -10.58
C SER A 61 9.31 -4.77 -10.04
N GLN A 62 10.46 -4.21 -9.64
CA GLN A 62 10.54 -2.83 -9.15
C GLN A 62 10.03 -1.82 -10.17
N GLY A 63 10.16 -2.08 -11.48
CA GLY A 63 9.65 -1.22 -12.53
C GLY A 63 8.13 -1.12 -12.46
N THR A 64 7.43 -2.25 -12.54
CA THR A 64 5.98 -2.31 -12.51
C THR A 64 5.40 -1.68 -11.23
N LEU A 65 5.99 -1.96 -10.07
CA LEU A 65 5.54 -1.40 -8.80
C LEU A 65 5.70 0.14 -8.73
N LYS A 66 6.79 0.66 -9.29
CA LYS A 66 7.02 2.11 -9.41
C LYS A 66 6.03 2.75 -10.37
N ASP A 67 5.82 2.15 -11.54
CA ASP A 67 4.85 2.64 -12.54
C ASP A 67 3.44 2.74 -11.94
N ILE A 68 3.01 1.76 -11.15
CA ILE A 68 1.71 1.79 -10.46
C ILE A 68 1.65 2.90 -9.42
N THR A 69 2.71 3.04 -8.61
CA THR A 69 2.75 4.10 -7.58
C THR A 69 2.66 5.48 -8.23
N VAL A 70 3.40 5.70 -9.32
CA VAL A 70 3.36 6.93 -10.11
C VAL A 70 1.98 7.13 -10.74
N ALA A 71 1.39 6.09 -11.34
CA ALA A 71 0.07 6.17 -11.96
C ALA A 71 -1.04 6.57 -10.99
N VAL A 72 -0.93 6.20 -9.71
CA VAL A 72 -1.89 6.60 -8.66
C VAL A 72 -1.54 7.95 -8.04
N MET A 73 -0.26 8.35 -8.06
CA MET A 73 0.16 9.67 -7.57
C MET A 73 -0.20 10.81 -8.52
N ILE A 74 -0.34 10.53 -9.82
CA ILE A 74 -0.80 11.50 -10.83
C ILE A 74 -2.34 11.51 -10.82
N GLU A 75 -2.92 12.15 -9.82
CA GLU A 75 -4.30 12.66 -9.84
C GLU A 75 -4.32 14.12 -9.38
#